data_AF-A0A557P9R6-F1
#
_entry.id   AF-A0A557P9R6-F1
#
_cell.length_a   1.000
_cell.length_b   1.000
_cell.length_c   1.000
_cell.angle_alpha   90.00
_cell.angle_beta   90.00
_cell.angle_gamma   90.00
#
_symmetry.space_group_name_H-M   'P 1'
#
loop_
_entity.id
_entity.type
_entity.pdbx_description
1 polymer ?
#
loop_
_entity_poly.entity_id
_entity_poly.type
_entity_poly.pdbx_seq_one_letter_code
_entity_poly.pdbx_strand_id
1 'polypeptide(L)'
;MNNASSDVSRLSQIWRGTLAISPLSLAVIPWGLLAGSYAIDIGLTPLEAQALSAILFAGAAQLVATGMFDAQVGLWTMLLTTLFITSRHFLYSMSMREKLSPLPFKWRLGLGFLLTDELFAVCGHQTQQVFNRWYALGAGFSFYLVWNIASFIGIVAGKQIPNLNQWGLEFAVAATFIAIVIPTIKTWSVLTSVVVALVGSVLLSYWKIEGSLIIASLLAMVSGYLVESNAKDKGSSHQNSEEEA
;
A
#
# COMPACT_ATOMS: atom_id res chain seq x y z
N MET A 1 41.62 21.13 -10.80
CA MET A 1 41.01 21.38 -9.48
C MET A 1 39.66 20.68 -9.43
N ASN A 2 39.52 19.80 -8.42
CA ASN A 2 38.29 19.28 -7.81
C ASN A 2 37.38 18.37 -8.64
N ASN A 3 37.71 17.07 -8.68
CA ASN A 3 36.74 16.01 -8.98
C ASN A 3 36.64 14.97 -7.83
N ALA A 4 36.98 15.38 -6.61
CA ALA A 4 37.10 14.49 -5.44
C ALA A 4 35.91 14.55 -4.47
N SER A 5 34.79 15.19 -4.84
CA SER A 5 33.62 15.37 -3.96
C SER A 5 32.31 14.72 -4.46
N SER A 6 32.29 14.06 -5.61
CA SER A 6 31.06 13.47 -6.18
C SER A 6 30.78 12.01 -5.80
N ASP A 7 31.71 11.33 -5.13
CA ASP A 7 31.60 9.92 -4.75
C ASP A 7 31.37 9.76 -3.24
N VAL A 8 30.19 10.12 -2.75
CA VAL A 8 29.64 9.29 -1.67
C VAL A 8 29.42 7.92 -2.33
N SER A 9 30.32 6.96 -2.05
CA SER A 9 30.37 5.64 -2.67
C SER A 9 28.95 5.11 -2.93
N ARG A 10 28.66 4.66 -4.16
CA ARG A 10 27.33 4.16 -4.56
C ARG A 10 26.77 3.14 -3.55
N LEU A 11 27.65 2.33 -2.99
CA LEU A 11 27.36 1.37 -1.93
C LEU A 11 26.91 2.04 -0.63
N SER A 12 27.51 3.17 -0.25
CA SER A 12 27.08 3.97 0.89
C SER A 12 25.66 4.51 0.70
N GLN A 13 25.29 4.95 -0.51
CA GLN A 13 23.94 5.43 -0.80
C GLN A 13 22.90 4.29 -0.76
N ILE A 14 23.23 3.13 -1.33
CA ILE A 14 22.40 1.92 -1.23
C ILE A 14 22.19 1.55 0.23
N TRP A 15 23.28 1.46 1.00
CA TRP A 15 23.24 1.10 2.42
C TRP A 15 22.42 2.09 3.26
N ARG A 16 22.57 3.39 3.00
CA ARG A 16 21.72 4.42 3.61
C ARG A 16 20.24 4.22 3.29
N GLY A 17 19.92 3.84 2.05
CA GLY A 17 18.55 3.51 1.63
C GLY A 17 18.01 2.31 2.39
N THR A 18 18.79 1.23 2.46
CA THR A 18 18.45 0.00 3.19
C THR A 18 18.24 0.25 4.69
N LEU A 19 19.10 1.07 5.32
CA LEU A 19 18.93 1.44 6.72
C LEU A 19 17.71 2.33 6.96
N ALA A 20 17.39 3.23 6.02
CA ALA A 20 16.24 4.10 6.15
C ALA A 20 14.90 3.33 6.07
N ILE A 21 14.85 2.29 5.24
CA ILE A 21 13.64 1.46 5.05
C ILE A 21 13.56 0.30 6.05
N SER A 22 14.61 0.03 6.84
CA SER A 22 14.66 -1.15 7.70
C SER A 22 13.52 -1.22 8.74
N PRO A 23 13.08 -0.11 9.38
CA PRO A 23 11.95 -0.18 10.32
C PRO A 23 10.65 -0.61 9.63
N LEU A 24 10.41 -0.09 8.42
CA LEU A 24 9.25 -0.44 7.60
C LEU A 24 9.36 -1.89 7.08
N SER A 25 10.57 -2.34 6.76
CA SER A 25 10.82 -3.74 6.35
C SER A 25 10.52 -4.72 7.49
N LEU A 26 10.83 -4.39 8.74
CA LEU A 26 10.45 -5.24 9.88
C LEU A 26 8.94 -5.26 10.08
N ALA A 27 8.28 -4.12 9.91
CA ALA A 27 6.83 -4.02 10.02
C ALA A 27 6.08 -4.84 8.94
N VAL A 28 6.69 -5.10 7.79
CA VAL A 28 6.07 -5.87 6.70
C VAL A 28 6.18 -7.39 6.86
N ILE A 29 7.03 -7.89 7.76
CA ILE A 29 7.24 -9.34 7.94
C ILE A 29 5.94 -10.09 8.26
N PRO A 30 5.10 -9.66 9.23
CA PRO A 30 3.83 -10.32 9.50
C PRO A 30 2.91 -10.36 8.28
N TRP A 31 2.89 -9.29 7.50
CA TRP A 31 2.10 -9.18 6.27
C TRP A 31 2.57 -10.15 5.19
N GLY A 32 3.89 -10.24 4.98
CA GLY A 32 4.48 -11.19 4.03
C GLY A 32 4.17 -12.63 4.44
N LEU A 33 4.32 -12.97 5.73
CA LEU A 33 3.98 -14.28 6.27
C LEU A 33 2.51 -14.62 6.00
N LEU A 34 1.59 -13.69 6.31
CA LEU A 34 0.16 -13.83 6.06
C LEU A 34 -0.16 -14.03 4.58
N ALA A 35 0.43 -13.22 3.70
CA ALA A 35 0.20 -13.33 2.26
C ALA A 35 0.66 -14.67 1.70
N GLY A 36 1.81 -15.18 2.19
CA GLY A 36 2.34 -16.47 1.78
C GLY A 36 1.53 -17.66 2.30
N SER A 37 1.15 -17.64 3.59
CA SER A 37 0.36 -18.73 4.18
C SER A 37 -1.05 -18.78 3.62
N TYR A 38 -1.68 -17.61 3.41
CA TYR A 38 -3.03 -17.53 2.86
C TYR A 38 -3.10 -18.00 1.41
N ALA A 39 -2.07 -17.72 0.60
CA ALA A 39 -2.01 -18.22 -0.78
C ALA A 39 -2.01 -19.76 -0.84
N ILE A 40 -1.29 -20.43 0.06
CA ILE A 40 -1.29 -21.90 0.16
C ILE A 40 -2.65 -22.44 0.60
N ASP A 41 -3.31 -21.73 1.51
CA ASP A 41 -4.59 -22.13 2.07
C ASP A 41 -5.71 -22.15 1.02
N ILE A 42 -5.75 -21.15 0.14
CA ILE A 42 -6.69 -21.09 -0.99
C ILE A 42 -6.36 -22.10 -2.12
N GLY A 43 -5.37 -22.96 -1.90
CA GLY A 43 -5.02 -24.08 -2.78
C GLY A 43 -3.98 -23.77 -3.87
N LEU A 44 -3.31 -22.60 -3.84
CA LEU A 44 -2.23 -22.31 -4.78
C LEU A 44 -1.01 -23.21 -4.49
N THR A 45 -0.29 -23.57 -5.54
CA THR A 45 0.99 -24.26 -5.36
C THR A 45 2.03 -23.31 -4.74
N PRO A 46 3.06 -23.83 -4.02
CA PRO A 46 4.12 -22.99 -3.47
C PRO A 46 4.82 -22.09 -4.49
N LEU A 47 4.94 -22.58 -5.74
CA LEU A 47 5.54 -21.80 -6.82
C LEU A 47 4.63 -20.66 -7.27
N GLU A 48 3.33 -20.92 -7.44
CA GLU A 48 2.34 -19.90 -7.78
C GLU A 48 2.19 -18.86 -6.67
N ALA A 49 2.16 -19.28 -5.41
CA ALA A 49 2.12 -18.39 -4.25
C ALA A 49 3.34 -17.46 -4.22
N GLN A 50 4.55 -17.99 -4.41
CA GLN A 50 5.76 -17.16 -4.45
C GLN A 50 5.77 -16.24 -5.67
N ALA A 51 5.35 -16.74 -6.84
CA ALA A 51 5.26 -15.94 -8.05
C ALA A 51 4.26 -14.79 -7.89
N LEU A 52 3.13 -15.04 -7.23
CA LEU A 52 2.14 -14.01 -6.92
C LEU A 52 2.77 -12.91 -6.05
N SER A 53 3.47 -13.26 -4.96
CA SER A 53 4.17 -12.28 -4.11
C SER A 53 5.30 -11.53 -4.80
N ALA A 54 5.98 -12.19 -5.75
CA ALA A 54 7.07 -11.59 -6.50
C ALA A 54 6.58 -10.63 -7.59
N ILE A 55 5.47 -10.96 -8.26
CA ILE A 55 4.93 -10.17 -9.38
C ILE A 55 4.01 -9.06 -8.85
N LEU A 56 3.06 -9.42 -7.98
CA LEU A 56 2.12 -8.48 -7.38
C LEU A 56 2.74 -7.87 -6.13
N PHE A 57 3.71 -6.98 -6.35
CA PHE A 57 4.41 -6.28 -5.28
C PHE A 57 3.57 -5.15 -4.67
N ALA A 58 2.43 -5.53 -4.08
CA ALA A 58 1.49 -4.64 -3.42
C ALA A 58 0.72 -5.43 -2.35
N GLY A 59 1.21 -5.43 -1.10
CA GLY A 59 0.74 -6.35 -0.05
C GLY A 59 -0.75 -6.30 0.23
N ALA A 60 -1.34 -5.09 0.34
CA ALA A 60 -2.78 -4.94 0.55
C ALA A 60 -3.60 -5.44 -0.64
N ALA A 61 -3.15 -5.13 -1.86
CA ALA A 61 -3.82 -5.57 -3.08
C ALA A 61 -3.73 -7.09 -3.26
N GLN A 62 -2.60 -7.70 -2.86
CA GLN A 62 -2.40 -9.14 -2.90
C GLN A 62 -3.35 -9.86 -1.94
N LEU A 63 -3.44 -9.44 -0.68
CA LEU A 63 -4.33 -10.06 0.31
C LEU A 63 -5.80 -9.96 -0.08
N VAL A 64 -6.22 -8.81 -0.61
CA VAL A 64 -7.60 -8.64 -1.12
C VAL A 64 -7.83 -9.50 -2.36
N ALA A 65 -6.88 -9.53 -3.30
CA ALA A 65 -7.01 -10.35 -4.50
C ALA A 65 -7.08 -11.85 -4.18
N THR A 66 -6.25 -12.35 -3.25
CA THR A 66 -6.31 -13.75 -2.81
C THR A 66 -7.63 -14.07 -2.12
N GLY A 67 -8.15 -13.16 -1.29
CA GLY A 67 -9.46 -13.39 -0.64
C GLY A 67 -10.64 -13.31 -1.60
N MET A 68 -10.58 -12.43 -2.60
CA MET A 68 -11.58 -12.40 -3.67
C MET A 68 -11.52 -13.64 -4.56
N PHE A 69 -10.32 -14.22 -4.74
CA PHE A 69 -10.12 -15.45 -5.49
C PHE A 69 -10.74 -16.65 -4.75
N ASP A 70 -10.52 -16.72 -3.44
CA ASP A 70 -11.14 -17.74 -2.57
C ASP A 70 -12.68 -17.63 -2.55
N ALA A 71 -13.19 -16.40 -2.44
CA ALA A 71 -14.63 -16.11 -2.50
C ALA A 71 -15.24 -16.25 -3.91
N GLN A 72 -14.47 -16.70 -4.91
CA GLN A 72 -14.90 -16.91 -6.31
C GLN A 72 -15.56 -15.67 -6.93
N VAL A 73 -15.09 -14.47 -6.56
CA VAL A 73 -15.61 -13.22 -7.11
C VAL A 73 -15.22 -13.11 -8.59
N GLY A 74 -16.13 -12.57 -9.41
CA GLY A 74 -15.90 -12.39 -10.84
C GLY A 74 -14.61 -11.61 -11.14
N LEU A 75 -13.88 -12.07 -12.18
CA LEU A 75 -12.57 -11.53 -12.58
C LEU A 75 -12.59 -10.00 -12.79
N TRP A 76 -13.64 -9.48 -13.40
CA TRP A 76 -13.79 -8.03 -13.64
C TRP A 76 -13.82 -7.22 -12.34
N THR A 77 -14.56 -7.71 -11.35
CA THR A 77 -14.68 -7.08 -10.03
C THR A 77 -13.35 -7.13 -9.28
N MET A 78 -12.63 -8.25 -9.38
CA MET A 78 -11.28 -8.38 -8.83
C MET A 78 -10.32 -7.38 -9.46
N LEU A 79 -10.26 -7.31 -10.80
CA LEU A 79 -9.40 -6.38 -11.52
C LEU A 79 -9.70 -4.92 -11.16
N LEU A 80 -10.98 -4.55 -11.13
CA LEU A 80 -11.39 -3.20 -10.73
C LEU A 80 -11.01 -2.92 -9.27
N THR A 81 -11.25 -3.86 -8.35
CA THR A 81 -10.92 -3.66 -6.92
C THR A 81 -9.42 -3.49 -6.73
N THR A 82 -8.61 -4.35 -7.36
CA THR A 82 -7.14 -4.23 -7.38
C THR A 82 -6.70 -2.91 -7.99
N LEU A 83 -7.30 -2.46 -9.09
CA LEU A 83 -7.01 -1.17 -9.72
C LEU A 83 -7.31 0.01 -8.77
N PHE A 84 -8.45 -0.02 -8.09
CA PHE A 84 -8.84 1.04 -7.14
C PHE A 84 -7.90 1.06 -5.92
N ILE A 85 -7.56 -0.09 -5.35
CA ILE A 85 -6.61 -0.19 -4.24
C ILE A 85 -5.23 0.32 -4.66
N THR A 86 -4.77 -0.05 -5.86
CA THR A 86 -3.44 0.32 -6.35
C THR A 86 -3.39 1.71 -6.99
N SER A 87 -4.52 2.40 -7.16
CA SER A 87 -4.59 3.75 -7.77
C SER A 87 -3.65 4.77 -7.11
N ARG A 88 -3.39 4.64 -5.80
CA ARG A 88 -2.40 5.46 -5.09
C ARG A 88 -0.98 5.35 -5.66
N HIS A 89 -0.59 4.17 -6.17
CA HIS A 89 0.73 3.96 -6.79
C HIS A 89 0.84 4.76 -8.10
N PHE A 90 -0.27 4.94 -8.82
CA PHE A 90 -0.34 5.82 -9.98
C PHE A 90 -0.13 7.29 -9.58
N LEU A 91 -0.77 7.75 -8.50
CA LEU A 91 -0.55 9.09 -7.96
C LEU A 91 0.92 9.30 -7.51
N TYR A 92 1.52 8.31 -6.84
CA TYR A 92 2.94 8.36 -6.45
C TYR A 92 3.86 8.45 -7.66
N SER A 93 3.55 7.69 -8.72
CA SER A 93 4.29 7.73 -9.98
C SER A 93 4.23 9.11 -10.63
N MET A 94 3.08 9.79 -10.58
CA MET A 94 2.94 11.16 -11.06
C MET A 94 3.73 12.15 -10.21
N SER A 95 3.67 12.04 -8.89
CA SER A 95 4.45 12.90 -7.97
C SER A 95 5.96 12.74 -8.13
N MET A 96 6.45 11.53 -8.37
CA MET A 96 7.87 11.26 -8.59
C MET A 96 8.32 11.45 -10.04
N ARG A 97 7.42 11.82 -10.96
CA ARG A 97 7.70 11.94 -12.39
C ARG A 97 8.86 12.89 -12.67
N GLU A 98 8.90 14.06 -12.05
CA GLU A 98 9.96 15.06 -12.28
C GLU A 98 11.35 14.54 -11.86
N LYS A 99 11.40 13.65 -10.86
CA LYS A 99 12.63 13.04 -10.34
C LYS A 99 13.09 11.86 -11.20
N LEU A 100 12.16 11.09 -11.73
CA LEU A 100 12.43 9.84 -12.46
C LEU A 100 12.49 10.02 -13.99
N SER A 101 11.81 11.02 -14.54
CA SER A 101 11.78 11.29 -16.00
C SER A 101 13.17 11.52 -16.62
N PRO A 102 14.15 12.18 -15.95
CA PRO A 102 15.49 12.35 -16.48
C PRO A 102 16.32 11.05 -16.54
N LEU A 103 15.86 9.96 -15.91
CA LEU A 103 16.61 8.72 -15.82
C LEU A 103 16.41 7.81 -17.06
N PRO A 104 17.38 6.92 -17.36
CA PRO A 104 17.25 5.93 -18.42
C PRO A 104 16.04 5.02 -18.20
N PHE A 105 15.46 4.50 -19.29
CA PHE A 105 14.26 3.66 -19.26
C PHE A 105 14.37 2.47 -18.28
N LYS A 106 15.52 1.80 -18.21
CA LYS A 106 15.77 0.68 -17.26
C LYS A 106 15.59 1.08 -15.80
N TRP A 107 16.04 2.29 -15.44
CA TRP A 107 15.88 2.82 -14.08
C TRP A 107 14.44 3.20 -13.79
N ARG A 108 13.73 3.73 -14.79
CA ARG A 108 12.30 4.06 -14.67
C ARG A 108 11.46 2.81 -14.44
N LEU A 109 11.72 1.72 -15.17
CA LEU A 109 11.04 0.44 -14.95
C LEU A 109 11.38 -0.17 -13.59
N GLY A 110 12.65 -0.25 -13.22
CA GLY A 110 13.06 -0.85 -11.95
C GLY A 110 12.55 -0.08 -10.73
N LEU A 111 12.71 1.24 -10.71
CA LEU A 111 12.20 2.06 -9.61
C LEU A 111 10.68 2.19 -9.63
N GLY A 112 10.04 2.08 -10.80
CA GLY A 112 8.58 2.03 -10.92
C GLY A 112 8.01 0.72 -10.37
N PHE A 113 8.66 -0.41 -10.64
CA PHE A 113 8.28 -1.70 -10.05
C PHE A 113 8.47 -1.72 -8.52
N LEU A 114 9.56 -1.13 -8.03
CA LEU A 114 9.84 -1.04 -6.59
C LEU A 114 9.05 0.06 -5.88
N LEU A 115 8.21 0.82 -6.60
CA LEU A 115 7.47 1.94 -6.03
C LEU A 115 6.32 1.42 -5.17
N THR A 116 6.55 1.34 -3.87
CA THR A 116 5.53 1.05 -2.87
C THR A 116 5.25 2.26 -2.00
N ASP A 117 4.25 2.15 -1.14
CA ASP A 117 3.91 3.15 -0.12
C ASP A 117 5.13 3.51 0.74
N GLU A 118 5.94 2.51 1.09
CA GLU A 118 7.13 2.62 1.92
C GLU A 118 8.26 3.32 1.18
N LEU A 119 8.49 2.97 -0.10
CA LEU A 119 9.47 3.68 -0.91
C LEU A 119 9.07 5.15 -1.11
N PHE A 120 7.78 5.40 -1.35
CA PHE A 120 7.25 6.76 -1.46
C PHE A 120 7.33 7.52 -0.13
N ALA A 121 7.09 6.88 1.02
CA ALA A 121 7.24 7.52 2.32
C ALA A 121 8.68 8.03 2.55
N VAL A 122 9.67 7.24 2.15
CA VAL A 122 11.10 7.55 2.34
C VAL A 122 11.65 8.52 1.29
N CYS A 123 11.21 8.40 0.03
CA CYS A 123 11.77 9.17 -1.10
C CYS A 123 10.85 10.26 -1.67
N GLY A 124 9.55 10.21 -1.36
CA GLY A 124 8.50 11.05 -1.95
C GLY A 124 8.67 12.53 -1.61
N HIS A 125 9.13 12.85 -0.39
CA HIS A 125 9.36 14.23 0.06
C HIS A 125 10.71 14.81 -0.37
N GLN A 126 11.63 14.02 -0.95
CA GLN A 126 12.95 14.50 -1.34
C GLN A 126 12.88 15.39 -2.58
N THR A 127 13.48 16.58 -2.54
CA THR A 127 13.60 17.45 -3.74
C THR A 127 14.44 16.79 -4.83
N GLN A 128 14.23 17.16 -6.09
CA GLN A 128 14.98 16.62 -7.25
C GLN A 128 16.51 16.69 -7.07
N GLN A 129 17.02 17.75 -6.41
CA GLN A 129 18.46 17.91 -6.15
C GLN A 129 19.01 16.96 -5.08
N VAL A 130 18.17 16.45 -4.18
CA VAL A 130 18.55 15.55 -3.08
C VAL A 130 18.31 14.08 -3.48
N PHE A 131 17.41 13.85 -4.44
CA PHE A 131 17.02 12.51 -4.87
C PHE A 131 18.20 11.73 -5.46
N ASN A 132 18.55 10.61 -4.83
CA ASN A 132 19.57 9.70 -5.32
C ASN A 132 18.96 8.36 -5.73
N ARG A 133 19.10 8.00 -7.02
CA ARG A 133 18.62 6.73 -7.58
C ARG A 133 19.16 5.48 -6.87
N TRP A 134 20.40 5.52 -6.36
CA TRP A 134 21.03 4.40 -5.68
C TRP A 134 20.47 4.22 -4.26
N TYR A 135 20.13 5.33 -3.60
CA TYR A 135 19.41 5.31 -2.33
C TYR A 135 18.01 4.72 -2.49
N ALA A 136 17.25 5.19 -3.49
CA ALA A 136 15.92 4.68 -3.79
C ALA A 136 15.95 3.18 -4.17
N LEU A 137 16.94 2.76 -4.96
CA LEU A 137 17.13 1.35 -5.28
C LEU A 137 17.48 0.52 -4.04
N GLY A 138 18.38 1.01 -3.18
CA GLY A 138 18.73 0.33 -1.94
C GLY A 138 17.54 0.13 -1.01
N ALA A 139 16.70 1.17 -0.86
CA ALA A 139 15.47 1.09 -0.07
C ALA A 139 14.45 0.13 -0.69
N GLY A 140 14.10 0.32 -1.97
CA GLY A 140 13.07 -0.50 -2.63
C GLY A 140 13.48 -1.96 -2.75
N PHE A 141 14.73 -2.22 -3.15
CA PHE A 141 15.22 -3.59 -3.36
C PHE A 141 15.36 -4.35 -2.04
N SER A 142 15.87 -3.73 -0.97
CA SER A 142 15.92 -4.42 0.32
C SER A 142 14.53 -4.73 0.86
N PHE A 143 13.57 -3.81 0.67
CA PHE A 143 12.18 -4.03 1.06
C PHE A 143 11.55 -5.19 0.25
N TYR A 144 11.79 -5.24 -1.06
CA TYR A 144 11.36 -6.33 -1.92
C TYR A 144 11.92 -7.69 -1.50
N LEU A 145 13.20 -7.76 -1.12
CA LEU A 145 13.81 -8.98 -0.62
C LEU A 145 13.18 -9.43 0.70
N VAL A 146 12.99 -8.51 1.65
CA VAL A 146 12.34 -8.84 2.94
C VAL A 146 10.91 -9.33 2.72
N TRP A 147 10.14 -8.69 1.84
CA TRP A 147 8.80 -9.13 1.45
C TRP A 147 8.80 -10.56 0.90
N ASN A 148 9.68 -10.86 -0.06
CA ASN A 148 9.75 -12.18 -0.68
C ASN A 148 10.20 -13.25 0.29
N ILE A 149 11.16 -12.96 1.17
CA ILE A 149 11.64 -13.88 2.20
C ILE A 149 10.52 -14.14 3.22
N ALA A 150 9.85 -13.10 3.70
CA ALA A 150 8.73 -13.24 4.62
C ALA A 150 7.60 -14.06 3.99
N SER A 151 7.25 -13.80 2.73
CA SER A 151 6.25 -14.58 2.00
C SER A 151 6.67 -16.03 1.80
N PHE A 152 7.94 -16.29 1.48
CA PHE A 152 8.45 -17.66 1.37
C PHE A 152 8.35 -18.41 2.70
N ILE A 153 8.72 -17.77 3.82
CA ILE A 153 8.56 -18.35 5.16
C ILE A 153 7.08 -18.63 5.43
N GLY A 154 6.19 -17.72 5.03
CA GLY A 154 4.74 -17.87 5.14
C GLY A 154 4.22 -19.08 4.35
N ILE A 155 4.71 -19.27 3.12
CA ILE A 155 4.37 -20.42 2.26
C ILE A 155 4.82 -21.73 2.89
N VAL A 156 6.05 -21.78 3.41
CA VAL A 156 6.59 -22.98 4.07
C VAL A 156 5.81 -23.29 5.34
N ALA A 157 5.51 -22.27 6.15
CA ALA A 157 4.67 -22.40 7.35
C ALA A 157 3.25 -22.87 6.99
N GLY A 158 2.65 -22.27 5.97
CA GLY A 158 1.35 -22.65 5.37
C GLY A 158 1.26 -24.12 5.02
N LYS A 159 2.32 -24.68 4.43
CA LYS A 159 2.38 -26.07 4.01
C LYS A 159 2.61 -27.05 5.18
N GLN A 160 3.41 -26.65 6.18
CA GLN A 160 3.80 -27.53 7.28
C GLN A 160 2.81 -27.56 8.45
N ILE A 161 2.02 -26.51 8.62
CA ILE A 161 1.07 -26.39 9.74
C ILE A 161 -0.35 -26.56 9.21
N PRO A 162 -0.98 -27.75 9.36
CA PRO A 162 -2.37 -27.96 8.99
C PRO A 162 -3.29 -27.08 9.85
N ASN A 163 -4.35 -26.52 9.25
CA ASN A 163 -5.36 -25.68 9.93
C ASN A 163 -4.83 -24.32 10.46
N LEU A 164 -3.84 -23.70 9.81
CA LEU A 164 -3.42 -22.33 10.10
C LEU A 164 -4.58 -21.32 10.11
N ASN A 165 -5.63 -21.54 9.32
CA ASN A 165 -6.86 -20.72 9.34
C ASN A 165 -7.55 -20.65 10.69
N GLN A 166 -7.53 -21.73 11.49
CA GLN A 166 -8.17 -21.75 12.80
C GLN A 166 -7.43 -20.86 13.82
N TRP A 167 -6.22 -20.41 13.48
CA TRP A 167 -5.44 -19.50 14.31
C TRP A 167 -5.89 -18.04 14.11
N GLY A 168 -6.92 -17.80 13.29
CA GLY A 168 -7.51 -16.49 13.09
C GLY A 168 -6.66 -15.58 12.20
N LEU A 169 -5.94 -16.13 11.22
CA LEU A 169 -5.13 -15.33 10.29
C LEU A 169 -5.99 -14.33 9.50
N GLU A 170 -7.20 -14.71 9.09
CA GLU A 170 -8.15 -13.79 8.43
C GLU A 170 -8.54 -12.64 9.36
N PHE A 171 -8.79 -12.95 10.64
CA PHE A 171 -9.05 -11.93 11.65
C PHE A 171 -7.82 -11.06 11.89
N ALA A 172 -6.62 -11.62 11.90
CA ALA A 172 -5.37 -10.87 12.06
C ALA A 172 -5.17 -9.86 10.93
N VAL A 173 -5.47 -10.23 9.67
CA VAL A 173 -5.46 -9.30 8.53
C VAL A 173 -6.43 -8.14 8.77
N ALA A 174 -7.70 -8.45 9.06
CA ALA A 174 -8.72 -7.44 9.31
C ALA A 174 -8.38 -6.53 10.51
N ALA A 175 -7.94 -7.12 11.63
CA ALA A 175 -7.56 -6.41 12.84
C ALA A 175 -6.36 -5.48 12.61
N THR A 176 -5.39 -5.89 11.79
CA THR A 176 -4.23 -5.03 11.50
C THR A 176 -4.63 -3.83 10.64
N PHE A 177 -5.51 -4.00 9.64
CA PHE A 177 -6.07 -2.86 8.91
C PHE A 177 -6.84 -1.90 9.83
N ILE A 178 -7.66 -2.43 10.74
CA ILE A 178 -8.37 -1.62 11.73
C ILE A 178 -7.38 -0.86 12.61
N ALA A 179 -6.33 -1.51 13.12
CA ALA A 179 -5.31 -0.90 13.96
C ALA A 179 -4.53 0.21 13.25
N ILE A 180 -4.33 0.11 11.93
CA ILE A 180 -3.68 1.16 11.11
C ILE A 180 -4.65 2.32 10.83
N VAL A 181 -5.92 2.04 10.58
CA VAL A 181 -6.91 3.07 10.25
C VAL A 181 -7.28 3.90 11.48
N ILE A 182 -7.45 3.30 12.66
CA ILE A 182 -7.90 4.01 13.87
C ILE A 182 -7.08 5.28 14.17
N PRO A 183 -5.74 5.26 14.20
CA PRO A 183 -4.92 6.46 14.44
C PRO A 183 -5.04 7.56 13.39
N THR A 184 -5.55 7.24 12.19
CA THR A 184 -5.76 8.22 11.12
C THR A 184 -7.06 9.01 11.29
N ILE A 185 -7.98 8.53 12.15
CA ILE A 185 -9.27 9.17 12.43
C ILE A 185 -9.07 10.37 13.36
N LYS A 186 -8.57 11.47 12.79
CA LYS A 186 -8.31 12.72 13.52
C LYS A 186 -9.33 13.82 13.23
N THR A 187 -10.13 13.66 12.18
CA THR A 187 -11.10 14.67 11.74
C THR A 187 -12.47 14.04 11.51
N TRP A 188 -13.51 14.86 11.60
CA TRP A 188 -14.88 14.44 11.29
C TRP A 188 -15.01 13.91 9.86
N SER A 189 -14.32 14.51 8.89
CA SER A 189 -14.31 14.04 7.51
C SER A 189 -13.79 12.61 7.37
N VAL A 190 -12.69 12.28 8.06
CA VAL A 190 -12.13 10.92 8.04
C VAL A 190 -13.05 9.95 8.77
N LEU A 191 -13.64 10.35 9.91
CA LEU A 191 -14.60 9.52 10.64
C LEU A 191 -15.82 9.19 9.78
N THR A 192 -16.41 10.18 9.10
CA THR A 192 -17.54 9.96 8.20
C THR A 192 -17.18 8.99 7.08
N SER A 193 -16.02 9.15 6.44
CA SER A 193 -15.54 8.20 5.43
C SER A 193 -15.45 6.77 5.97
N VAL A 194 -14.87 6.58 7.16
CA VAL A 194 -14.72 5.25 7.77
C VAL A 194 -16.08 4.62 8.07
N VAL A 195 -17.01 5.38 8.65
CA VAL A 195 -18.36 4.89 8.98
C VAL A 195 -19.13 4.52 7.71
N VAL A 196 -19.09 5.37 6.68
CA VAL A 196 -19.75 5.10 5.40
C VAL A 196 -19.14 3.89 4.69
N ALA A 197 -17.81 3.75 4.71
CA ALA A 197 -17.13 2.58 4.16
C ALA A 197 -17.54 1.29 4.89
N LEU A 198 -17.57 1.32 6.23
CA LEU A 198 -17.91 0.17 7.07
C LEU A 198 -19.36 -0.26 6.86
N VAL A 199 -20.30 0.67 7.00
CA VAL A 199 -21.74 0.39 6.85
C VAL A 199 -22.05 0.02 5.41
N GLY A 200 -21.50 0.75 4.44
CA GLY A 200 -21.67 0.48 3.02
C GLY A 200 -21.14 -0.89 2.62
N SER A 201 -19.93 -1.26 3.07
CA SER A 201 -19.34 -2.57 2.77
C SER A 201 -20.20 -3.72 3.32
N VAL A 202 -20.64 -3.62 4.57
CA VAL A 202 -21.47 -4.66 5.21
C VAL A 202 -22.83 -4.78 4.54
N LEU A 203 -23.52 -3.66 4.29
CA LEU A 203 -24.83 -3.67 3.65
C LEU A 203 -24.76 -4.19 2.21
N LEU A 204 -23.84 -3.68 1.40
CA LEU A 204 -23.72 -4.11 0.00
C LEU A 204 -23.29 -5.58 -0.11
N SER A 205 -22.44 -6.05 0.82
CA SER A 205 -22.07 -7.46 0.91
C SER A 205 -23.24 -8.35 1.35
N TYR A 206 -24.06 -7.90 2.31
CA TYR A 206 -25.28 -8.61 2.71
C TYR A 206 -26.26 -8.80 1.55
N TRP A 207 -26.35 -7.80 0.67
CA TRP A 207 -27.20 -7.83 -0.53
C TRP A 207 -26.54 -8.56 -1.72
N LYS A 208 -25.36 -9.14 -1.51
CA LYS A 208 -24.56 -9.86 -2.53
C LYS A 208 -24.31 -9.05 -3.80
N ILE A 209 -24.13 -7.74 -3.66
CA ILE A 209 -23.82 -6.86 -4.79
C ILE A 209 -22.36 -7.05 -5.17
N GLU A 210 -22.11 -7.42 -6.43
CA GLU A 210 -20.75 -7.48 -6.97
C GLU A 210 -20.10 -6.09 -6.94
N GLY A 211 -18.86 -6.01 -6.42
CA GLY A 211 -18.15 -4.73 -6.29
C GLY A 211 -18.55 -3.89 -5.08
N SER A 212 -19.18 -4.51 -4.07
CA SER A 212 -19.51 -3.88 -2.78
C SER A 212 -18.38 -3.02 -2.20
N LEU A 213 -17.13 -3.50 -2.24
CA LEU A 213 -15.94 -2.78 -1.77
C LEU A 213 -15.66 -1.49 -2.56
N ILE A 214 -15.83 -1.53 -3.88
CA ILE A 214 -15.60 -0.37 -4.75
C ILE A 214 -16.68 0.67 -4.48
N ILE A 215 -17.95 0.26 -4.47
CA ILE A 215 -19.07 1.17 -4.24
C ILE A 215 -18.95 1.79 -2.84
N ALA A 216 -18.68 0.97 -1.82
CA ALA A 216 -18.48 1.46 -0.45
C ALA A 216 -17.31 2.46 -0.35
N SER A 217 -16.18 2.18 -1.01
CA SER A 217 -15.03 3.09 -0.99
C SER A 217 -15.29 4.41 -1.73
N LEU A 218 -16.00 4.38 -2.87
CA LEU A 218 -16.40 5.59 -3.60
C LEU A 218 -17.37 6.44 -2.76
N LEU A 219 -18.39 5.83 -2.17
CA LEU A 219 -19.33 6.52 -1.29
C LEU A 219 -18.62 7.12 -0.07
N ALA A 220 -17.69 6.38 0.53
CA ALA A 220 -16.88 6.87 1.63
C ALA A 220 -16.06 8.10 1.23
N MET A 221 -15.32 8.04 0.11
CA MET A 221 -14.52 9.17 -0.38
C MET A 221 -15.37 10.41 -0.66
N VAL A 222 -16.52 10.26 -1.32
CA VAL A 222 -17.44 11.37 -1.61
C VAL A 222 -17.98 11.96 -0.32
N SER A 223 -18.42 11.13 0.63
CA SER A 223 -18.95 11.60 1.92
C SER A 223 -17.90 12.38 2.73
N GLY A 224 -16.66 11.88 2.81
CA GLY A 224 -15.58 12.58 3.49
C GLY A 224 -15.21 13.90 2.83
N TYR A 225 -15.16 13.93 1.50
CA TYR A 225 -14.91 15.14 0.74
C TYR A 225 -15.97 16.22 0.99
N LEU A 226 -17.25 15.86 0.98
CA LEU A 226 -18.35 16.79 1.24
C LEU A 226 -18.32 17.35 2.68
N VAL A 227 -17.94 16.52 3.66
CA VAL A 227 -17.79 16.98 5.05
C VAL A 227 -16.59 17.93 5.17
N GLU A 228 -15.48 17.64 4.50
CA GLU A 228 -14.31 18.53 4.51
C GLU A 228 -14.58 19.86 3.78
N SER A 229 -15.26 19.83 2.63
CA SER A 229 -15.61 21.05 1.89
C SER A 229 -16.50 21.96 2.71
N ASN A 230 -17.53 21.41 3.37
CA ASN A 230 -18.45 22.17 4.19
C ASN A 230 -17.79 22.73 5.46
N ALA A 231 -16.77 22.04 5.99
CA ALA A 231 -15.99 22.54 7.12
C ALA A 231 -15.07 23.70 6.73
N LYS A 232 -14.46 23.67 5.54
CA LYS A 232 -13.65 24.78 5.00
C LYS A 232 -14.50 26.01 4.71
N ASP A 233 -15.68 25.82 4.12
CA ASP A 233 -16.57 26.92 3.72
C ASP A 233 -17.09 27.73 4.93
N LYS A 234 -17.39 27.03 6.06
CA LYS A 234 -17.75 27.66 7.34
C LYS A 234 -16.58 28.38 8.03
N GLY A 235 -15.35 27.93 7.79
CA GLY A 235 -14.15 28.58 8.32
C GLY A 235 -13.85 29.91 7.62
N SER A 236 -14.01 29.95 6.29
CA SER A 236 -13.86 31.18 5.49
C SER A 236 -14.94 32.22 5.75
N SER A 237 -16.19 31.80 6.03
CA SER A 237 -17.28 32.74 6.32
C SER A 237 -17.12 33.48 7.65
N HIS A 238 -16.47 32.86 8.64
CA HIS A 238 -16.24 33.49 9.95
C HIS A 238 -15.06 34.48 9.94
N GLN A 239 -14.00 34.21 9.16
CA GLN A 239 -12.88 35.14 9.00
C GLN A 239 -13.28 36.44 8.29
N ASN A 240 -14.07 36.35 7.22
CA ASN A 240 -14.54 37.55 6.51
C ASN A 240 -15.45 38.43 7.38
N SER A 241 -16.23 37.86 8.30
CA SER A 241 -17.09 38.64 9.20
C SER A 241 -16.36 39.32 10.36
N GLU A 242 -15.15 38.88 10.73
CA GLU A 242 -14.30 39.55 11.73
C GLU A 242 -13.40 40.62 11.10
N GLU A 243 -13.10 40.52 9.81
CA GLU A 243 -12.30 41.53 9.07
C GLU A 243 -13.16 42.72 8.59
N GLU A 244 -14.48 42.55 8.50
CA GLU A 244 -15.47 43.58 8.16
C GLU A 244 -16.11 44.28 9.38
N ALA A 245 -15.76 43.88 10.62
CA ALA A 245 -16.28 44.43 11.88
C ALA A 245 -15.26 45.32 12.60
#